data_AF-A0A397U0N7-F1
#
_entry.id   AF-A0A397U0N7-F1
#
_cell.length_a   1.000
_cell.length_b   1.000
_cell.length_c   1.000
_cell.angle_alpha   90.00
_cell.angle_beta   90.00
_cell.angle_gamma   90.00
#
_symmetry.space_group_name_H-M   'P 1'
#
loop_
_entity.id
_entity.type
_entity.pdbx_description
1 polymer ?
#
loop_
_entity_poly.entity_id
_entity_poly.type
_entity_poly.pdbx_seq_one_letter_code
_entity_poly.pdbx_strand_id
1 'polypeptide(L)'
;MYYLRARFSGYGKCSNCNEYNTFPVWCQTCDPKETTQGWTSGDKALYDFIKNHQLETIAYDEVIEWIPFDKLKNMKLIGEGGFSTVFSAIWLDGVRKVEYEDGKYKRTRETSCKVAVKTLSSEDGSSDSLVEFKNHIECRMKGTGLEVYGLTRYDNKYMMVFQYANEGNLHQCLQSNFKRLHGKINYNC
;
A
#
# COMPACT_ATOMS: atom_id res chain seq x y z
N MET A 1 2.39 5.78 23.40
CA MET A 1 3.14 5.20 22.25
C MET A 1 4.58 4.78 22.63
N TYR A 2 4.84 4.30 23.86
CA TYR A 2 6.20 3.95 24.33
C TYR A 2 6.50 2.43 24.37
N TYR A 3 5.50 1.57 24.11
CA TYR A 3 5.65 0.11 24.24
C TYR A 3 6.08 -0.63 22.95
N LEU A 4 6.06 0.03 21.79
CA LEU A 4 6.24 -0.62 20.46
C LEU A 4 7.70 -0.91 20.06
N ARG A 5 8.67 -0.67 20.95
CA ARG A 5 10.11 -0.93 20.67
C ARG A 5 10.72 -2.01 21.55
N ALA A 6 9.90 -2.70 22.36
CA ALA A 6 10.38 -3.81 23.16
C ALA A 6 10.79 -4.97 22.23
N ARG A 7 12.02 -5.45 22.39
CA ARG A 7 12.51 -6.61 21.66
C ARG A 7 11.96 -7.89 22.28
N PHE A 8 11.59 -8.88 21.48
CA PHE A 8 10.99 -10.12 21.95
C PHE A 8 11.64 -11.35 21.31
N SER A 9 12.07 -12.30 22.13
CA SER A 9 12.78 -13.50 21.66
C SER A 9 11.93 -14.41 20.78
N GLY A 10 10.60 -14.44 20.97
CA GLY A 10 9.69 -15.24 20.15
C GLY A 10 9.57 -14.76 18.70
N TYR A 11 10.02 -13.54 18.38
CA TYR A 11 10.05 -13.02 17.01
C TYR A 11 11.35 -13.34 16.26
N GLY A 12 12.25 -14.08 16.90
CA GLY A 12 13.57 -14.40 16.36
C GLY A 12 14.54 -13.21 16.42
N LYS A 13 15.70 -13.39 15.81
CA LYS A 13 16.78 -12.39 15.78
C LYS A 13 16.91 -11.78 14.39
N CYS A 14 17.29 -10.51 14.35
CA CYS A 14 17.65 -9.81 13.12
C CYS A 14 18.96 -10.37 12.55
N SER A 15 19.00 -10.63 11.25
CA SER A 15 20.22 -11.10 10.55
C SER A 15 21.36 -10.08 10.56
N ASN A 16 21.04 -8.78 10.64
CA ASN A 16 22.02 -7.72 10.46
C ASN A 16 22.69 -7.29 11.77
N CYS A 17 21.92 -7.22 12.86
CA CYS A 17 22.44 -6.77 14.17
C CYS A 17 22.44 -7.87 15.24
N ASN A 18 21.92 -9.06 14.95
CA ASN A 18 21.83 -10.21 15.87
C ASN A 18 21.02 -9.96 17.17
N GLU A 19 20.29 -8.85 17.22
CA GLU A 19 19.37 -8.51 18.29
C GLU A 19 18.00 -9.13 18.07
N TYR A 20 17.23 -9.32 19.14
CA TYR A 20 15.85 -9.77 19.02
C TYR A 20 14.99 -8.75 18.26
N ASN A 21 14.12 -9.27 17.41
CA ASN A 21 13.18 -8.46 16.63
C ASN A 21 12.16 -7.76 17.54
N THR A 22 11.67 -6.60 17.10
CA THR A 22 10.62 -5.83 17.78
C THR A 22 9.22 -6.30 17.39
N PHE A 23 9.09 -6.97 16.25
CA PHE A 23 7.86 -7.60 15.76
C PHE A 23 8.22 -8.84 14.91
N PRO A 24 7.32 -9.80 14.63
CA PRO A 24 7.60 -10.92 13.73
C PRO A 24 8.39 -10.51 12.49
N VAL A 25 9.59 -11.10 12.34
CA VAL A 25 10.53 -10.80 11.25
C VAL A 25 10.78 -9.31 10.98
N TRP A 26 10.71 -8.45 11.99
CA TRP A 26 10.95 -7.01 11.88
C TRP A 26 11.80 -6.47 13.03
N CYS A 27 12.89 -5.81 12.67
CA CYS A 27 13.85 -5.14 13.52
C CYS A 27 13.79 -3.64 13.28
N GLN A 28 13.21 -2.91 14.23
CA GLN A 28 13.06 -1.45 14.13
C GLN A 28 14.36 -0.68 13.87
N THR A 29 15.51 -1.26 14.25
CA THR A 29 16.83 -0.61 14.06
C THR A 29 17.40 -0.78 12.66
N CYS A 30 17.08 -1.90 12.00
CA CYS A 30 17.70 -2.29 10.74
C CYS A 30 16.75 -2.12 9.55
N ASP A 31 15.54 -2.66 9.62
CA ASP A 31 14.66 -2.80 8.47
C ASP A 31 14.19 -1.47 7.86
N PRO A 32 13.84 -0.43 8.63
CA PRO A 32 13.44 0.87 8.05
C PRO A 32 14.50 1.47 7.12
N LYS A 33 15.79 1.18 7.36
CA LYS A 33 16.88 1.66 6.51
C LYS A 33 16.97 0.84 5.23
N GLU A 34 16.73 -0.46 5.30
CA GLU A 34 16.75 -1.33 4.12
C GLU A 34 15.56 -1.05 3.20
N THR A 35 14.37 -0.87 3.76
CA THR A 35 13.14 -0.60 2.98
C THR A 35 13.19 0.76 2.27
N THR A 36 14.04 1.67 2.72
CA THR A 36 14.22 3.01 2.14
C THR A 36 15.34 3.08 1.09
N GLN A 37 16.26 2.11 1.02
CA GLN A 37 17.41 2.12 0.09
C GLN A 37 17.04 2.11 -1.40
N GLY A 38 15.81 1.71 -1.76
CA GLY A 38 15.32 1.67 -3.14
C GLY A 38 14.56 2.91 -3.63
N TRP A 39 14.34 3.91 -2.76
CA TRP A 39 13.57 5.09 -3.12
C TRP A 39 14.41 6.10 -3.89
N THR A 40 14.46 5.94 -5.22
CA THR A 40 15.20 6.82 -6.14
C THR A 40 14.30 7.87 -6.80
N SER A 41 13.34 8.42 -6.06
CA SER A 41 12.30 9.29 -6.61
C SER A 41 12.85 10.63 -7.13
N GLY A 42 14.07 11.02 -6.75
CA GLY A 42 14.62 12.36 -7.02
C GLY A 42 13.89 13.49 -6.29
N ASP A 43 12.86 13.18 -5.50
CA ASP A 43 12.11 14.10 -4.65
C ASP A 43 12.52 13.87 -3.20
N LYS A 44 13.34 14.80 -2.68
CA LYS A 44 13.86 14.74 -1.32
C LYS A 44 12.74 14.81 -0.27
N ALA A 45 11.70 15.61 -0.50
CA ALA A 45 10.62 15.76 0.46
C ALA A 45 9.79 14.47 0.58
N LEU A 46 9.53 13.81 -0.54
CA LEU A 46 8.91 12.48 -0.54
C LEU A 46 9.81 11.45 0.16
N TYR A 47 11.10 11.42 -0.17
CA TYR A 47 12.04 10.49 0.46
C TYR A 47 12.08 10.67 1.98
N ASP A 48 12.17 11.90 2.47
CA ASP A 48 12.20 12.21 3.90
C ASP A 48 10.88 11.83 4.58
N PHE A 49 9.72 12.07 3.94
CA PHE A 49 8.42 11.63 4.43
C PHE A 49 8.34 10.12 4.59
N ILE A 50 8.71 9.36 3.54
CA ILE A 50 8.70 7.90 3.59
C ILE A 50 9.65 7.39 4.66
N LYS A 51 10.86 7.94 4.72
CA LYS A 51 11.85 7.53 5.71
C LYS A 51 11.34 7.72 7.13
N ASN A 52 10.68 8.84 7.43
CA ASN A 52 10.07 9.08 8.74
C ASN A 52 8.94 8.09 9.01
N HIS A 53 8.08 7.83 8.03
CA HIS A 53 7.00 6.86 8.18
C HIS A 53 7.52 5.42 8.42
N GLN A 54 8.55 5.01 7.68
CA GLN A 54 9.20 3.70 7.83
C GLN A 54 9.83 3.51 9.22
N LEU A 55 10.31 4.59 9.84
CA LEU A 55 10.82 4.56 11.23
C LEU A 55 9.70 4.37 12.27
N GLU A 56 8.45 4.62 11.88
CA GLU A 56 7.25 4.40 12.70
C GLU A 56 6.56 3.07 12.38
N THR A 57 6.78 2.51 11.18
CA THR A 57 6.29 1.18 10.80
C THR A 57 6.83 0.10 11.74
N ILE A 58 5.94 -0.77 12.20
CA ILE A 58 6.26 -1.81 13.18
C ILE A 58 6.25 -3.23 12.60
N ALA A 59 5.75 -3.42 11.38
CA ALA A 59 5.55 -4.73 10.77
C ALA A 59 6.03 -4.80 9.32
N TYR A 60 6.54 -5.97 8.92
CA TYR A 60 7.11 -6.21 7.59
C TYR A 60 6.09 -6.05 6.45
N ASP A 61 4.86 -6.49 6.69
CA ASP A 61 3.73 -6.46 5.75
C ASP A 61 3.01 -5.11 5.68
N GLU A 62 3.30 -4.17 6.59
CA GLU A 62 2.74 -2.81 6.57
C GLU A 62 3.59 -1.79 5.80
N VAL A 63 4.81 -2.19 5.40
CA VAL A 63 5.80 -1.33 4.75
C VAL A 63 5.30 -0.83 3.40
N ILE A 64 5.26 0.50 3.24
CA ILE A 64 5.02 1.16 1.95
C ILE A 64 6.23 1.01 1.02
N GLU A 65 6.02 0.50 -0.19
CA GLU A 65 7.07 0.20 -1.16
C GLU A 65 7.23 1.26 -2.24
N TRP A 66 8.49 1.44 -2.68
CA TRP A 66 8.73 1.93 -4.03
C TRP A 66 8.60 0.76 -4.99
N ILE A 67 7.62 0.82 -5.88
CA ILE A 67 7.30 -0.24 -6.83
C ILE A 67 7.79 0.21 -8.22
N PRO A 68 8.85 -0.41 -8.77
CA PRO A 68 9.29 -0.12 -10.13
C PRO A 68 8.14 -0.33 -11.12
N PHE A 69 7.89 0.63 -12.01
CA PHE A 69 6.72 0.60 -12.88
C PHE A 69 6.70 -0.63 -13.81
N ASP A 70 7.86 -1.14 -14.20
CA ASP A 70 8.02 -2.33 -15.03
C ASP A 70 7.56 -3.63 -14.33
N LYS A 71 7.43 -3.62 -12.99
CA LYS A 71 6.85 -4.71 -12.19
C LYS A 71 5.31 -4.72 -12.22
N LEU A 72 4.68 -3.70 -12.80
CA LEU A 72 3.24 -3.63 -13.00
C LEU A 72 2.91 -4.02 -14.44
N LYS A 73 2.30 -5.19 -14.63
CA LYS A 73 1.93 -5.73 -15.94
C LYS A 73 0.44 -5.62 -16.19
N ASN A 74 0.06 -5.66 -17.47
CA ASN A 74 -1.34 -5.69 -17.91
C ASN A 74 -2.17 -4.50 -17.37
N MET A 75 -1.58 -3.30 -17.39
CA MET A 75 -2.25 -2.05 -17.02
C MET A 75 -3.53 -1.88 -17.86
N LYS A 76 -4.69 -1.86 -17.21
CA LYS A 76 -6.01 -1.68 -17.84
C LYS A 76 -6.77 -0.58 -17.13
N LEU A 77 -7.30 0.37 -17.88
CA LEU A 77 -8.18 1.42 -17.34
C LEU A 77 -9.45 0.80 -16.74
N ILE A 78 -9.76 1.16 -15.49
CA ILE A 78 -10.96 0.68 -14.77
C ILE A 78 -11.85 1.81 -14.24
N GLY A 79 -11.36 3.04 -14.23
CA GLY A 79 -12.14 4.20 -13.85
C GLY A 79 -11.40 5.50 -14.16
N GLU A 80 -12.15 6.52 -14.52
CA GLU A 80 -11.63 7.86 -14.77
C GLU A 80 -12.64 8.85 -14.19
N GLY A 81 -12.13 9.82 -13.42
CA GLY A 81 -12.91 10.94 -12.91
C GLY A 81 -12.16 12.24 -13.17
N GLY A 82 -12.72 13.37 -12.73
CA GLY A 82 -12.14 14.70 -13.01
C GLY A 82 -10.69 14.88 -12.56
N PHE A 83 -10.29 14.21 -11.47
CA PHE A 83 -9.00 14.45 -10.80
C PHE A 83 -8.02 13.28 -10.90
N SER A 84 -8.48 12.09 -11.31
CA SER A 84 -7.66 10.89 -11.27
C SER A 84 -8.15 9.81 -12.22
N THR A 85 -7.19 9.05 -12.73
CA THR A 85 -7.40 7.84 -13.50
C THR A 85 -6.98 6.65 -12.66
N VAL A 86 -7.77 5.58 -12.69
CA VAL A 86 -7.51 4.33 -11.96
C VAL A 86 -7.36 3.20 -12.96
N PHE A 87 -6.28 2.45 -12.81
CA PHE A 87 -5.96 1.27 -13.59
C PHE A 87 -5.99 0.03 -12.68
N SER A 88 -6.25 -1.15 -13.25
CA SER A 88 -5.85 -2.41 -12.65
C SER A 88 -4.52 -2.87 -13.25
N ALA A 89 -3.69 -3.52 -12.46
CA ALA A 89 -2.46 -4.16 -12.92
C ALA A 89 -2.21 -5.48 -12.18
N ILE A 90 -1.29 -6.29 -12.72
CA ILE A 90 -0.67 -7.41 -12.01
C ILE A 90 0.68 -6.95 -11.49
N TRP A 91 0.85 -6.93 -10.17
CA TRP A 91 2.13 -6.66 -9.54
C TRP A 91 2.91 -7.95 -9.38
N LEU A 92 4.05 -8.04 -10.07
CA LEU A 92 4.84 -9.26 -10.18
C LEU A 92 5.61 -9.65 -8.91
N ASP A 93 5.91 -8.70 -8.02
CA ASP A 93 6.61 -9.01 -6.76
C ASP A 93 5.62 -9.34 -5.62
N GLY A 94 4.31 -9.11 -5.85
CA GLY A 94 3.23 -9.38 -4.91
C GLY A 94 3.32 -8.63 -3.58
N VAL A 95 2.34 -8.85 -2.71
CA VAL A 95 2.27 -8.23 -1.38
C VAL A 95 3.20 -8.97 -0.42
N ARG A 96 3.89 -8.22 0.45
CA ARG A 96 4.64 -8.79 1.58
C ARG A 96 3.72 -9.53 2.54
N LYS A 97 4.22 -10.65 3.06
CA LYS A 97 3.52 -11.49 4.03
C LYS A 97 4.47 -11.94 5.12
N VAL A 98 3.88 -12.22 6.28
CA VAL A 98 4.54 -12.92 7.37
C VAL A 98 3.85 -14.26 7.56
N GLU A 99 4.62 -15.34 7.44
CA GLU A 99 4.14 -16.70 7.69
C GLU A 99 4.79 -17.27 8.94
N TYR A 100 4.08 -18.16 9.62
CA TYR A 100 4.59 -18.88 10.79
C TYR A 100 4.64 -20.36 10.48
N GLU A 101 5.85 -20.88 10.30
CA GLU A 101 6.11 -22.27 9.92
C GLU A 101 7.26 -22.82 10.75
N ASP A 102 7.18 -24.10 11.14
CA ASP A 102 8.22 -24.80 11.91
C ASP A 102 8.65 -24.04 13.19
N GLY A 103 7.68 -23.38 13.84
CA GLY A 103 7.91 -22.61 15.06
C GLY A 103 8.64 -21.28 14.86
N LYS A 104 8.72 -20.77 13.62
CA LYS A 104 9.44 -19.54 13.28
C LYS A 104 8.65 -18.66 12.33
N TYR A 105 8.74 -17.35 12.54
CA TYR A 105 8.24 -16.37 11.57
C TYR A 105 9.19 -16.27 10.37
N LYS A 106 8.64 -16.20 9.16
CA LYS A 106 9.36 -16.06 7.90
C LYS A 106 8.79 -14.90 7.10
N ARG A 107 9.66 -14.15 6.41
CA ARG A 107 9.27 -13.15 5.41
C ARG A 107 8.91 -13.90 4.13
N THR A 108 7.70 -13.70 3.64
CA THR A 108 7.24 -14.24 2.36
C THR A 108 6.61 -13.13 1.51
N ARG A 109 6.30 -13.45 0.26
CA ARG A 109 5.55 -12.56 -0.64
C ARG A 109 4.57 -13.38 -1.45
N GLU A 110 3.46 -12.76 -1.84
CA GLU A 110 2.64 -13.35 -2.90
C GLU A 110 3.46 -13.46 -4.20
N THR A 111 3.22 -14.50 -4.99
CA THR A 111 3.92 -14.71 -6.27
C THR A 111 3.56 -13.66 -7.31
N SER A 112 2.33 -13.17 -7.26
CA SER A 112 1.85 -11.97 -7.95
C SER A 112 0.48 -11.62 -7.38
N CYS A 113 0.07 -10.36 -7.51
CA CYS A 113 -1.25 -9.95 -7.06
C CYS A 113 -1.87 -8.93 -8.01
N LYS A 114 -3.21 -8.91 -8.05
CA LYS A 114 -3.93 -7.87 -8.78
C LYS A 114 -4.04 -6.63 -7.89
N VAL A 115 -3.66 -5.48 -8.42
CA VAL A 115 -3.63 -4.19 -7.70
C VAL A 115 -4.43 -3.14 -8.45
N ALA A 116 -4.89 -2.12 -7.72
CA ALA A 116 -5.37 -0.87 -8.30
C ALA A 116 -4.24 0.16 -8.31
N VAL A 117 -4.09 0.89 -9.41
CA VAL A 117 -3.06 1.92 -9.59
C VAL A 117 -3.77 3.24 -9.89
N LYS A 118 -3.67 4.22 -9.00
CA LYS A 118 -4.33 5.53 -9.14
C LYS A 118 -3.30 6.59 -9.50
N THR A 119 -3.58 7.42 -10.50
CA THR A 119 -2.78 8.60 -10.80
C THR A 119 -2.96 9.68 -9.74
N LEU A 120 -1.85 10.29 -9.35
CA LEU A 120 -1.84 11.49 -8.52
C LEU A 120 -1.69 12.69 -9.44
N SER A 121 -2.79 13.37 -9.74
CA SER A 121 -2.79 14.58 -10.57
C SER A 121 -2.71 15.82 -9.66
N SER A 122 -1.95 16.84 -10.06
CA SER A 122 -2.18 18.21 -9.58
C SER A 122 -2.96 18.95 -10.67
N GLU A 123 -4.11 19.52 -10.34
CA GLU A 123 -4.92 20.28 -11.31
C GLU A 123 -4.22 21.57 -11.76
N ASP A 124 -3.23 22.05 -11.00
CA ASP A 124 -2.73 23.41 -11.11
C ASP A 124 -1.25 23.49 -11.54
N GLY A 125 -0.62 22.37 -11.89
CA GLY A 125 0.83 22.33 -12.10
C GLY A 125 1.64 22.61 -10.81
N SER A 126 0.99 22.56 -9.65
CA SER A 126 1.65 22.73 -8.35
C SER A 126 2.45 21.47 -7.97
N SER A 127 3.49 21.69 -7.17
CA SER A 127 4.44 20.67 -6.70
C SER A 127 3.86 19.66 -5.72
N ASP A 128 2.55 19.68 -5.43
CA ASP A 128 1.98 18.97 -4.28
C ASP A 128 1.07 17.79 -4.66
N SER A 129 1.36 17.14 -5.79
CA SER A 129 0.74 15.87 -6.22
C SER A 129 0.75 14.77 -5.14
N LEU A 130 1.60 14.90 -4.12
CA LEU A 130 1.80 13.91 -3.06
C LEU A 130 1.02 14.22 -1.77
N VAL A 131 0.28 15.33 -1.67
CA VAL A 131 -0.58 15.61 -0.50
C VAL A 131 -1.59 14.51 -0.30
N GLU A 132 -2.22 14.05 -1.39
CA GLU A 132 -3.20 12.97 -1.30
C GLU A 132 -2.56 11.71 -0.70
N PHE A 133 -1.36 11.36 -1.17
CA PHE A 133 -0.62 10.22 -0.63
C PHE A 133 -0.31 10.39 0.86
N LYS A 134 0.25 11.54 1.28
CA LYS A 134 0.58 11.82 2.69
C LYS A 134 -0.67 11.73 3.58
N ASN A 135 -1.76 12.37 3.18
CA ASN A 135 -3.04 12.33 3.88
C ASN A 135 -3.60 10.90 4.00
N HIS A 136 -3.44 10.08 2.95
CA HIS A 136 -3.90 8.70 2.96
C HIS A 136 -3.12 7.86 3.97
N ILE A 137 -1.79 8.01 4.00
CA ILE A 137 -0.91 7.31 4.94
C ILE A 137 -1.20 7.72 6.38
N GLU A 138 -1.45 9.02 6.63
CA GLU A 138 -1.86 9.50 7.95
C GLU A 138 -3.26 9.00 8.37
N CYS A 139 -4.19 8.87 7.42
CA CYS A 139 -5.52 8.33 7.69
C CYS A 139 -5.53 6.81 7.91
N ARG A 140 -4.65 6.04 7.25
CA ARG A 140 -4.51 4.58 7.43
C ARG A 140 -4.32 4.21 8.91
N MET A 141 -3.58 5.04 9.65
CA MET A 141 -3.35 4.88 11.10
C MET A 141 -4.65 4.94 11.94
N LYS A 142 -5.78 5.36 11.36
CA LYS A 142 -7.10 5.46 12.01
C LYS A 142 -8.06 4.31 11.65
N GLY A 143 -7.60 3.30 10.90
CA GLY A 143 -8.33 2.03 10.72
C GLY A 143 -9.41 2.02 9.63
N THR A 144 -9.39 2.94 8.67
CA THR A 144 -10.36 3.00 7.58
C THR A 144 -9.65 3.18 6.23
N GLY A 145 -9.76 2.22 5.32
CA GLY A 145 -9.28 2.38 3.94
C GLY A 145 -8.86 1.09 3.23
N LEU A 146 -8.73 1.18 1.90
CA LEU A 146 -8.03 0.17 1.09
C LEU A 146 -6.55 0.16 1.47
N GLU A 147 -5.92 -1.02 1.54
CA GLU A 147 -4.49 -1.09 1.83
C GLU A 147 -3.68 -0.39 0.74
N VAL A 148 -2.75 0.49 1.17
CA VAL A 148 -1.77 1.14 0.29
C VAL A 148 -0.52 0.29 0.32
N TYR A 149 -0.13 -0.26 -0.83
CA TYR A 149 1.08 -1.06 -0.95
C TYR A 149 2.30 -0.20 -1.24
N GLY A 150 2.14 0.89 -1.99
CA GLY A 150 3.31 1.63 -2.45
C GLY A 150 3.01 2.80 -3.37
N LEU A 151 4.12 3.40 -3.82
CA LEU A 151 4.16 4.37 -4.89
C LEU A 151 4.93 3.80 -6.08
N THR A 152 4.53 4.21 -7.27
CA THR A 152 5.27 3.99 -8.51
C THR A 152 5.36 5.31 -9.28
N ARG A 153 6.25 5.38 -10.26
CA ARG A 153 6.42 6.56 -11.11
C ARG A 153 6.64 6.14 -12.55
N TYR A 154 5.89 6.77 -13.46
CA TYR A 154 6.02 6.60 -14.90
C TYR A 154 5.89 7.97 -15.56
N ASP A 155 6.77 8.28 -16.50
CA ASP A 155 6.75 9.54 -17.25
C ASP A 155 6.57 10.78 -16.36
N ASN A 156 7.40 10.86 -15.30
CA ASN A 156 7.37 11.93 -14.28
C ASN A 156 6.07 12.07 -13.46
N LYS A 157 5.13 11.14 -13.57
CA LYS A 157 3.89 11.13 -12.79
C LYS A 157 3.94 10.07 -11.70
N TYR A 158 3.67 10.48 -10.47
CA TYR A 158 3.50 9.55 -9.37
C TYR A 158 2.13 8.89 -9.44
N MET A 159 2.09 7.63 -9.03
CA MET A 159 0.87 6.84 -8.90
C MET A 159 0.93 6.07 -7.59
N MET A 160 -0.22 5.90 -6.95
CA MET A 160 -0.38 5.07 -5.76
C MET A 160 -0.86 3.67 -6.16
N VAL A 161 -0.31 2.66 -5.50
CA VAL A 161 -0.68 1.25 -5.68
C VAL A 161 -1.45 0.78 -4.45
N PHE A 162 -2.66 0.28 -4.67
CA PHE A 162 -3.59 -0.15 -3.65
C PHE A 162 -4.03 -1.60 -3.83
N GLN A 163 -4.60 -2.15 -2.76
CA GLN A 163 -5.45 -3.33 -2.83
C GLN A 163 -6.53 -3.16 -3.90
N TYR A 164 -6.67 -4.17 -4.75
CA TYR A 164 -7.73 -4.20 -5.75
C TYR A 164 -9.06 -4.64 -5.09
N ALA A 165 -10.10 -3.80 -5.19
CA ALA A 165 -11.44 -4.13 -4.72
C ALA A 165 -12.21 -4.94 -5.79
N ASN A 166 -12.47 -6.22 -5.49
CA ASN A 166 -13.10 -7.16 -6.43
C ASN A 166 -14.58 -6.85 -6.74
N GLU A 167 -15.27 -6.08 -5.88
CA GLU A 167 -16.68 -5.75 -6.05
C GLU A 167 -16.94 -4.50 -6.91
N GLY A 168 -15.91 -3.97 -7.57
CA GLY A 168 -16.01 -2.76 -8.36
C GLY A 168 -16.05 -1.50 -7.50
N ASN A 169 -16.45 -0.37 -8.09
CA ASN A 169 -16.51 0.89 -7.35
C ASN A 169 -17.84 1.03 -6.57
N LEU A 170 -17.82 1.87 -5.52
CA LEU A 170 -18.99 2.12 -4.68
C LEU A 170 -20.21 2.53 -5.50
N HIS A 171 -20.04 3.31 -6.57
CA HIS A 171 -21.13 3.74 -7.43
C HIS A 171 -21.79 2.56 -8.16
N GLN A 172 -21.01 1.64 -8.74
CA GLN A 172 -21.53 0.41 -9.35
C GLN A 172 -22.22 -0.48 -8.32
N CYS A 173 -21.62 -0.63 -7.13
CA CYS A 173 -22.20 -1.37 -6.03
C CYS A 173 -23.55 -0.77 -5.60
N LEU A 174 -23.62 0.56 -5.38
CA LEU A 174 -24.85 1.28 -5.06
C LEU A 174 -25.89 1.13 -6.17
N GLN A 175 -25.53 1.37 -7.43
CA GLN A 175 -26.47 1.22 -8.56
C GLN A 175 -27.04 -0.20 -8.67
N SER A 176 -26.21 -1.22 -8.46
CA SER A 176 -26.63 -2.63 -8.52
C SER A 176 -27.53 -2.99 -7.34
N ASN A 177 -27.22 -2.47 -6.15
CA ASN A 177 -28.05 -2.62 -4.96
C ASN A 177 -29.40 -1.90 -5.08
N PHE A 178 -29.43 -0.67 -5.60
CA PHE A 178 -30.67 0.08 -5.84
C PHE A 178 -31.58 -0.64 -6.86
N LYS A 179 -31.03 -1.16 -7.95
CA LYS A 179 -31.79 -1.98 -8.93
C LYS A 179 -32.37 -3.24 -8.29
N ARG A 180 -31.60 -3.92 -7.43
CA ARG A 180 -32.03 -5.14 -6.71
C ARG A 180 -33.12 -4.86 -5.67
N LEU A 181 -33.10 -3.71 -5.02
CA LEU A 181 -34.13 -3.29 -4.07
C LEU A 181 -35.45 -2.96 -4.79
N HIS A 182 -35.38 -2.28 -5.94
CA HIS A 182 -36.57 -2.03 -6.76
C HIS A 182 -37.16 -3.31 -7.39
N GLY A 183 -36.33 -4.27 -7.80
CA GLY A 183 -36.78 -5.56 -8.33
C GLY A 183 -37.47 -6.48 -7.31
N LYS A 184 -37.48 -6.12 -6.02
CA LYS A 184 -38.22 -6.82 -4.96
C LYS A 184 -39.54 -6.14 -4.59
N ILE A 185 -39.79 -4.94 -5.08
CA ILE A 185 -41.05 -4.23 -4.87
C ILE A 185 -41.85 -4.38 -6.17
N ASN A 186 -42.60 -5.47 -6.28
CA ASN A 186 -43.73 -5.52 -7.21
C ASN A 186 -44.74 -4.47 -6.76
N TYR A 187 -44.79 -3.34 -7.44
CA TYR A 187 -45.99 -2.52 -7.44
C TYR A 187 -47.04 -3.28 -8.24
N ASN A 188 -47.77 -4.18 -7.59
CA ASN A 188 -49.08 -4.57 -8.07
C ASN A 188 -50.01 -3.39 -7.78
N CYS A 189 -50.32 -2.59 -8.81
CA CYS A 189 -51.55 -1.81 -8.83
C CYS A 189 -52.74 -2.76 -9.01
#